data_AF-A0A1G9T3K3-F1
#
_entry.id   AF-A0A1G9T3K3-F1
#
_cell.length_a   1.000
_cell.length_b   1.000
_cell.length_c   1.000
_cell.angle_alpha   90.00
_cell.angle_beta   90.00
_cell.angle_gamma   90.00
#
_symmetry.space_group_name_H-M   'P 1'
#
loop_
_entity.id
_entity.type
_entity.pdbx_description
1 polymer ?
#
loop_
_entity_poly.entity_id
_entity_poly.type
_entity_poly.pdbx_seq_one_letter_code
_entity_poly.pdbx_strand_id
1 'polypeptide(L)'
;MRNIRGVSCSCLICTERTAGRDAATAEVVRKSRWCVLRIPGPVDFAYTVGLWHSFRRPELVMFGLDGEDMQHWLNTCVQRCVEDGWPTEGEQFTGVIEGVPTQLRVVHRDWHDPLFGTAHRFYGVDVPFRQVVWPDKHGRWPWDDRASSGCRGRQARTWLPVSEHPAGGWRLVGELEPGFPFASGPDVWALTTRAVLGGATPTWVLNEAGCFDVLDDRRYDADDLCLAYLGELVIRHPGLVARADLADGHSAAAGNAWQSVKLTSDDLKRSEDAWQTATP
;
A
#
# COMPACT_ATOMS: atom_id res chain seq x y z
N MET A 1 -19.53 24.37 26.89
CA MET A 1 -18.73 23.45 26.06
C MET A 1 -18.36 22.22 26.90
N ARG A 2 -19.01 21.08 26.67
CA ARG A 2 -18.70 19.84 27.41
C ARG A 2 -17.40 19.24 26.85
N ASN A 3 -16.40 19.19 27.71
CA ASN A 3 -15.11 18.58 27.50
C ASN A 3 -15.31 17.06 27.43
N ILE A 4 -15.41 16.51 26.21
CA ILE A 4 -15.37 15.05 26.01
C ILE A 4 -13.93 14.64 26.32
N ARG A 5 -13.73 14.00 27.48
CA ARG A 5 -12.49 13.30 27.84
C ARG A 5 -12.30 12.16 26.81
N GLY A 6 -11.72 12.51 25.67
CA GLY A 6 -11.61 11.68 24.48
C GLY A 6 -10.39 10.77 24.55
N VAL A 7 -10.56 9.56 24.02
CA VAL A 7 -9.55 8.51 23.81
C VAL A 7 -8.14 9.08 23.59
N SER A 8 -7.19 8.70 24.44
CA SER A 8 -5.78 9.10 24.28
C SER A 8 -5.25 8.64 22.92
N CYS A 9 -4.58 9.52 22.19
CA CYS A 9 -3.96 9.16 20.92
C CYS A 9 -2.74 8.26 21.19
N SER A 10 -2.68 7.08 20.57
CA SER A 10 -1.52 6.18 20.66
C SER A 10 -0.46 6.41 19.56
N CYS A 11 -0.60 7.49 18.78
CA CYS A 11 0.31 7.75 17.67
C CYS A 11 1.74 8.03 18.14
N LEU A 12 2.67 7.92 17.21
CA LEU A 12 4.10 8.07 17.39
C LEU A 12 4.47 9.40 18.07
N ILE A 13 3.74 10.48 17.75
CA ILE A 13 3.94 11.80 18.34
C ILE A 13 3.48 11.82 19.82
N CYS A 14 2.29 11.31 20.12
CA CYS A 14 1.72 11.36 21.47
C CYS A 14 2.33 10.36 22.44
N THR A 15 2.93 9.28 21.93
CA THR A 15 3.56 8.20 22.71
C THR A 15 5.07 8.29 22.71
N GLU A 16 5.64 9.28 22.03
CA GLU A 16 7.10 9.49 21.89
C GLU A 16 7.86 8.22 21.45
N ARG A 17 7.20 7.35 20.67
CA ARG A 17 7.83 6.15 20.10
C ARG A 17 8.89 6.56 19.08
N THR A 18 9.97 5.77 18.99
CA THR A 18 11.04 6.01 18.01
C THR A 18 10.49 5.97 16.59
N ALA A 19 10.70 7.06 15.84
CA ALA A 19 10.12 7.23 14.51
C ALA A 19 10.73 6.34 13.42
N GLY A 20 11.98 5.90 13.60
CA GLY A 20 12.70 5.08 12.63
C GLY A 20 12.63 5.70 11.23
N ARG A 21 12.21 4.91 10.24
CA ARG A 21 12.05 5.33 8.83
C ARG A 21 10.91 6.33 8.62
N ASP A 22 9.97 6.48 9.56
CA ASP A 22 8.81 7.37 9.45
C ASP A 22 9.05 8.75 10.12
N ALA A 23 10.29 9.08 10.48
CA ALA A 23 10.66 10.35 11.13
C ALA A 23 10.24 11.58 10.32
N ALA A 24 10.44 11.55 9.00
CA ALA A 24 10.04 12.64 8.11
C ALA A 24 8.52 12.84 8.11
N THR A 25 7.74 11.76 8.06
CA THR A 25 6.27 11.81 8.14
C THR A 25 5.83 12.44 9.46
N ALA A 26 6.40 12.00 10.58
CA ALA A 26 6.06 12.56 11.89
C ALA A 26 6.38 14.06 11.99
N GLU A 27 7.50 14.50 11.42
CA GLU A 27 7.88 15.91 11.42
C GLU A 27 6.92 16.78 10.58
N VAL A 28 6.55 16.30 9.39
CA VAL A 28 5.54 16.97 8.56
C VAL A 28 4.19 17.04 9.28
N VAL A 29 3.76 15.97 9.95
CA VAL A 29 2.53 15.97 10.74
C VAL A 29 2.61 16.96 11.90
N ARG A 30 3.74 17.10 12.60
CA ARG A 30 3.89 18.12 13.65
C ARG A 30 3.75 19.55 13.10
N LYS A 31 4.40 19.81 11.96
CA LYS A 31 4.45 21.16 11.37
C LYS A 31 3.13 21.57 10.70
N SER A 32 2.55 20.64 9.93
CA SER A 32 1.43 20.91 9.04
C SER A 32 0.12 20.26 9.47
N ARG A 33 0.10 19.53 10.59
CA ARG A 33 -1.04 18.75 11.13
C ARG A 33 -1.42 17.51 10.32
N TRP A 34 -0.96 17.37 9.09
CA TRP A 34 -1.05 16.15 8.29
C TRP A 34 0.12 16.08 7.29
N CYS A 35 0.34 14.87 6.76
CA CYS A 35 1.28 14.56 5.69
C CYS A 35 0.52 13.79 4.60
N VAL A 36 0.87 13.97 3.33
CA VAL A 36 0.31 13.17 2.23
C VAL A 36 1.41 12.30 1.63
N LEU A 37 1.23 10.99 1.70
CA LEU A 37 2.16 10.01 1.17
C LEU A 37 1.68 9.55 -0.20
N ARG A 38 2.56 9.57 -1.20
CA ARG A 38 2.37 8.91 -2.50
C ARG A 38 3.00 7.53 -2.43
N ILE A 39 2.25 6.53 -2.87
CA ILE A 39 2.73 5.15 -3.02
C ILE A 39 2.75 4.84 -4.53
N PRO A 40 3.93 4.77 -5.15
CA PRO A 40 4.05 4.39 -6.55
C PRO A 40 3.76 2.90 -6.75
N GLY A 41 3.11 2.56 -7.85
CA GLY A 41 2.83 1.18 -8.25
C GLY A 41 2.36 1.12 -9.71
N PRO A 42 1.85 -0.04 -10.20
CA PRO A 42 1.20 -0.10 -11.51
C PRO A 42 0.03 0.88 -11.62
N VAL A 43 -0.60 1.15 -10.48
CA VAL A 43 -1.51 2.27 -10.31
C VAL A 43 -1.17 2.98 -9.01
N ASP A 44 -0.76 4.23 -9.12
CA ASP A 44 -0.45 5.06 -7.96
C ASP A 44 -1.68 5.26 -7.07
N PHE A 45 -1.41 5.43 -5.78
CA PHE A 45 -2.34 5.99 -4.83
C PHE A 45 -1.63 6.94 -3.88
N ALA A 46 -2.40 7.82 -3.25
CA ALA A 46 -1.92 8.69 -2.21
C ALA A 46 -2.88 8.68 -1.02
N TYR A 47 -2.35 8.83 0.18
CA TYR A 47 -3.18 8.92 1.39
C TYR A 47 -2.58 9.85 2.43
N THR A 48 -3.44 10.35 3.31
CA THR A 48 -3.04 11.23 4.41
C THR A 48 -2.58 10.41 5.62
N VAL A 49 -1.67 10.99 6.39
CA VAL A 49 -1.33 10.56 7.75
C VAL A 49 -1.38 11.79 8.65
N GLY A 50 -2.01 11.68 9.80
CA GLY A 50 -2.06 12.73 10.82
C GLY A 50 -3.45 13.34 11.03
N LEU A 51 -4.44 13.06 10.19
CA LEU A 51 -5.80 13.58 10.37
C LEU A 51 -6.46 13.04 11.63
N TRP A 52 -6.26 11.75 11.92
CA TRP A 52 -6.77 11.17 13.16
C TRP A 52 -6.11 11.80 14.39
N HIS A 53 -4.80 12.05 14.33
CA HIS A 53 -4.06 12.75 15.39
C HIS A 53 -4.55 14.19 15.60
N SER A 54 -4.65 14.97 14.52
CA SER A 54 -4.82 16.42 14.58
C SER A 54 -6.27 16.90 14.64
N PHE A 55 -7.20 16.12 14.09
CA PHE A 55 -8.60 16.51 13.93
C PHE A 55 -9.60 15.46 14.41
N ARG A 56 -9.15 14.23 14.73
CA ARG A 56 -10.01 13.08 15.02
C ARG A 56 -10.98 12.77 13.87
N ARG A 57 -10.45 12.87 12.65
CA ARG A 57 -11.16 12.57 11.41
C ARG A 57 -10.49 11.40 10.70
N PRO A 58 -11.24 10.61 9.91
CA PRO A 58 -10.65 9.56 9.09
C PRO A 58 -9.53 10.10 8.20
N GLU A 59 -8.52 9.27 7.95
CA GLU A 59 -7.55 9.55 6.90
C GLU A 59 -8.23 9.52 5.53
N LEU A 60 -7.71 10.29 4.57
CA LEU A 60 -8.20 10.33 3.20
C LEU A 60 -7.26 9.57 2.27
N VAL A 61 -7.82 8.85 1.31
CA VAL A 61 -7.07 8.14 0.26
C VAL A 61 -7.64 8.44 -1.12
N MET A 62 -6.78 8.52 -2.13
CA MET A 62 -7.14 8.73 -3.53
C MET A 62 -6.34 7.77 -4.41
N PHE A 63 -6.97 7.26 -5.48
CA PHE A 63 -6.42 6.22 -6.34
C PHE A 63 -6.45 6.61 -7.81
N GLY A 64 -5.52 6.08 -8.59
CA GLY A 64 -5.74 5.90 -10.02
C GLY A 64 -5.50 7.11 -10.91
N LEU A 65 -4.97 8.19 -10.37
CA LEU A 65 -4.56 9.38 -11.13
C LEU A 65 -3.05 9.57 -11.02
N ASP A 66 -2.54 10.68 -11.55
CA ASP A 66 -1.13 11.03 -11.36
C ASP A 66 -0.83 11.23 -9.87
N GLY A 67 0.31 10.70 -9.41
CA GLY A 67 0.66 10.71 -7.99
C GLY A 67 0.92 12.09 -7.41
N GLU A 68 1.54 13.00 -8.16
CA GLU A 68 1.78 14.38 -7.70
C GLU A 68 0.47 15.16 -7.63
N ASP A 69 -0.39 14.99 -8.65
CA ASP A 69 -1.72 15.59 -8.65
C ASP A 69 -2.56 15.08 -7.47
N MET A 70 -2.56 13.77 -7.18
CA MET A 70 -3.28 13.22 -6.03
C MET A 70 -2.77 13.77 -4.70
N GLN A 71 -1.46 13.98 -4.55
CA GLN A 71 -0.92 14.64 -3.35
C GLN A 71 -1.44 16.07 -3.23
N HIS A 72 -1.46 16.82 -4.33
CA HIS A 72 -2.00 18.17 -4.35
C HIS A 72 -3.50 18.19 -3.99
N TRP A 73 -4.30 17.36 -4.66
CA TRP A 73 -5.74 17.29 -4.44
C TRP A 73 -6.11 16.82 -3.02
N LEU A 74 -5.38 15.88 -2.42
CA LEU A 74 -5.62 15.49 -1.03
C LEU A 74 -5.32 16.62 -0.06
N ASN A 75 -4.24 17.40 -0.29
CA ASN A 75 -3.98 18.60 0.51
C ASN A 75 -5.12 19.61 0.39
N THR A 76 -5.57 19.89 -0.83
CA THR A 76 -6.71 20.78 -1.10
C THR A 76 -7.99 20.27 -0.42
N CYS A 77 -8.26 18.96 -0.50
CA CYS A 77 -9.42 18.34 0.14
C CYS A 77 -9.38 18.53 1.66
N VAL A 78 -8.24 18.29 2.31
CA VAL A 78 -8.09 18.48 3.76
C VAL A 78 -8.28 19.95 4.15
N GLN A 79 -7.64 20.88 3.43
CA GLN A 79 -7.76 22.32 3.70
C GLN A 79 -9.23 22.77 3.66
N ARG A 80 -9.95 22.39 2.60
CA ARG A 80 -11.38 22.69 2.48
C ARG A 80 -12.21 22.03 3.58
N CYS A 81 -11.95 20.77 3.93
CA CYS A 81 -12.67 20.12 5.01
C CYS A 81 -12.46 20.80 6.37
N VAL A 82 -11.29 21.42 6.58
CA VAL A 82 -11.00 22.20 7.79
C VAL A 82 -11.71 23.55 7.78
N GLU A 83 -11.82 24.20 6.62
CA GLU A 83 -12.44 25.53 6.47
C GLU A 83 -13.97 25.47 6.39
N ASP A 84 -14.50 24.62 5.51
CA ASP A 84 -15.91 24.52 5.15
C ASP A 84 -16.67 23.46 5.96
N GLY A 85 -15.92 22.56 6.63
CA GLY A 85 -16.46 21.39 7.30
C GLY A 85 -16.34 20.11 6.45
N TRP A 86 -16.53 18.97 7.12
CA TRP A 86 -16.29 17.67 6.50
C TRP A 86 -17.57 17.15 5.83
N PRO A 87 -17.53 16.79 4.54
CA PRO A 87 -18.69 16.25 3.83
C PRO A 87 -19.25 15.00 4.49
N THR A 88 -20.56 14.79 4.36
CA THR A 88 -21.19 13.53 4.74
C THR A 88 -20.84 12.45 3.71
N GLU A 89 -20.84 11.18 4.13
CA GLU A 89 -20.63 10.07 3.19
C GLU A 89 -21.70 10.07 2.08
N GLY A 90 -21.26 9.89 0.83
CA GLY A 90 -22.12 9.93 -0.36
C GLY A 90 -22.53 11.33 -0.82
N GLU A 91 -22.26 12.38 -0.05
CA GLU A 91 -22.46 13.77 -0.48
C GLU A 91 -21.43 14.15 -1.54
N GLN A 92 -21.90 14.77 -2.62
CA GLN A 92 -21.01 15.31 -3.65
C GLN A 92 -20.48 16.67 -3.22
N PHE A 93 -19.19 16.89 -3.42
CA PHE A 93 -18.54 18.17 -3.19
C PHE A 93 -17.57 18.48 -4.32
N THR A 94 -17.28 19.75 -4.54
CA THR A 94 -16.41 20.22 -5.63
C THR A 94 -15.19 20.96 -5.09
N GLY A 95 -14.22 21.19 -5.97
CA GLY A 95 -13.05 22.01 -5.66
C GLY A 95 -11.90 21.27 -4.96
N VAL A 96 -11.95 19.94 -4.94
CA VAL A 96 -10.76 19.08 -4.77
C VAL A 96 -10.00 19.02 -6.09
N ILE A 97 -10.72 18.59 -7.13
CA ILE A 97 -10.30 18.64 -8.53
C ILE A 97 -11.12 19.75 -9.19
N GLU A 98 -10.48 20.64 -9.92
CA GLU A 98 -11.14 21.78 -10.56
C GLU A 98 -12.25 21.31 -11.51
N GLY A 99 -13.48 21.80 -11.29
CA GLY A 99 -14.65 21.47 -12.12
C GLY A 99 -15.14 20.02 -12.04
N VAL A 100 -14.56 19.15 -11.20
CA VAL A 100 -14.94 17.74 -11.09
C VAL A 100 -15.55 17.48 -9.71
N PRO A 101 -16.78 16.93 -9.62
CA PRO A 101 -17.35 16.55 -8.33
C PRO A 101 -16.62 15.33 -7.77
N THR A 102 -16.48 15.29 -6.45
CA THR A 102 -15.89 14.19 -5.69
C THR A 102 -16.86 13.69 -4.64
N GLN A 103 -16.69 12.44 -4.19
CA GLN A 103 -17.47 11.85 -3.10
C GLN A 103 -16.55 11.14 -2.11
N LEU A 104 -16.92 11.17 -0.83
CA LEU A 104 -16.28 10.35 0.20
C LEU A 104 -17.02 9.03 0.35
N ARG A 105 -16.27 7.92 0.40
CA ARG A 105 -16.78 6.60 0.78
C ARG A 105 -15.93 5.96 1.87
N VAL A 106 -16.55 5.23 2.79
CA VAL A 106 -15.84 4.39 3.76
C VAL A 106 -14.90 3.43 3.04
N VAL A 107 -13.66 3.38 3.49
CA VAL A 107 -12.73 2.30 3.14
C VAL A 107 -13.06 1.10 4.02
N HIS A 108 -13.29 -0.05 3.41
CA HIS A 108 -13.51 -1.31 4.10
C HIS A 108 -12.21 -1.74 4.79
N ARG A 109 -12.35 -2.34 5.98
CA ARG A 109 -11.22 -2.62 6.88
C ARG A 109 -10.17 -3.54 6.27
N ASP A 110 -10.58 -4.47 5.42
CA ASP A 110 -9.68 -5.38 4.70
C ASP A 110 -8.61 -4.63 3.89
N TRP A 111 -8.86 -3.40 3.45
CA TRP A 111 -7.86 -2.62 2.71
C TRP A 111 -6.81 -1.95 3.60
N HIS A 112 -6.98 -1.98 4.92
CA HIS A 112 -6.14 -1.18 5.81
C HIS A 112 -4.71 -1.69 5.90
N ASP A 113 -4.55 -2.98 6.19
CA ASP A 113 -3.24 -3.60 6.36
C ASP A 113 -2.45 -3.67 5.03
N PRO A 114 -3.06 -4.00 3.88
CA PRO A 114 -2.37 -4.01 2.58
C PRO A 114 -1.90 -2.63 2.10
N LEU A 115 -2.67 -1.57 2.34
CA LEU A 115 -2.41 -0.26 1.71
C LEU A 115 -1.76 0.76 2.63
N PHE A 116 -2.02 0.72 3.94
CA PHE A 116 -1.73 1.84 4.84
C PHE A 116 -0.65 1.53 5.88
N GLY A 117 0.37 0.75 5.51
CA GLY A 117 1.44 0.34 6.41
C GLY A 117 2.14 1.51 7.15
N THR A 118 2.37 2.65 6.50
CA THR A 118 2.96 3.82 7.19
C THR A 118 2.01 4.44 8.20
N ALA A 119 0.70 4.51 7.90
CA ALA A 119 -0.29 4.95 8.89
C ALA A 119 -0.36 3.97 10.07
N HIS A 120 -0.32 2.66 9.80
CA HIS A 120 -0.30 1.64 10.86
C HIS A 120 0.89 1.83 11.80
N ARG A 121 2.11 2.00 11.28
CA ARG A 121 3.30 2.28 12.10
C ARG A 121 3.17 3.59 12.88
N PHE A 122 2.71 4.65 12.22
CA PHE A 122 2.51 5.96 12.83
C PHE A 122 1.48 5.92 13.98
N TYR A 123 0.35 5.24 13.81
CA TYR A 123 -0.71 5.20 14.81
C TYR A 123 -0.53 4.12 15.86
N GLY A 124 0.06 2.98 15.50
CA GLY A 124 0.16 1.78 16.35
C GLY A 124 -1.20 1.12 16.67
N VAL A 125 -2.28 1.66 16.11
CA VAL A 125 -3.65 1.17 16.20
C VAL A 125 -4.33 1.41 14.86
N ASP A 126 -5.35 0.63 14.56
CA ASP A 126 -6.18 0.81 13.39
C ASP A 126 -6.97 2.14 13.48
N VAL A 127 -7.02 2.90 12.39
CA VAL A 127 -7.73 4.18 12.28
C VAL A 127 -8.64 4.15 11.05
N PRO A 128 -9.76 4.90 11.04
CA PRO A 128 -10.66 4.87 9.90
C PRO A 128 -10.08 5.62 8.69
N PHE A 129 -10.38 5.12 7.49
CA PHE A 129 -10.07 5.78 6.22
C PHE A 129 -11.35 6.13 5.43
N ARG A 130 -11.23 7.12 4.53
CA ARG A 130 -12.24 7.50 3.55
C ARG A 130 -11.59 7.68 2.18
N GLN A 131 -12.14 7.05 1.16
CA GLN A 131 -11.71 7.23 -0.21
C GLN A 131 -12.35 8.50 -0.80
N VAL A 132 -11.52 9.37 -1.37
CA VAL A 132 -11.94 10.46 -2.26
C VAL A 132 -12.11 9.88 -3.66
N VAL A 133 -13.36 9.68 -4.06
CA VAL A 133 -13.73 9.08 -5.35
C VAL A 133 -13.95 10.17 -6.38
N TRP A 134 -13.52 9.92 -7.62
CA TRP A 134 -13.72 10.81 -8.78
C TRP A 134 -14.46 10.10 -9.93
N PRO A 135 -15.33 10.79 -10.69
CA PRO A 135 -16.06 10.25 -11.83
C PRO A 135 -15.27 10.37 -13.14
N ASP A 136 -15.75 9.70 -14.20
CA ASP A 136 -15.22 9.93 -15.55
C ASP A 136 -15.56 11.33 -16.10
N LYS A 137 -15.02 11.67 -17.27
CA LYS A 137 -15.23 12.98 -17.94
C LYS A 137 -16.71 13.31 -18.27
N HIS A 138 -17.61 12.34 -18.13
CA HIS A 138 -19.06 12.52 -18.32
C HIS A 138 -19.83 12.53 -16.99
N GLY A 139 -19.13 12.61 -15.86
CA GLY A 139 -19.73 12.62 -14.52
C GLY A 139 -20.22 11.26 -14.04
N ARG A 140 -19.79 10.16 -14.67
CA ARG A 140 -20.21 8.80 -14.27
C ARG A 140 -19.23 8.21 -13.27
N TRP A 141 -19.75 7.70 -12.17
CA TRP A 141 -18.96 7.16 -11.07
C TRP A 141 -18.39 5.77 -11.38
N PRO A 142 -17.35 5.30 -10.66
CA PRO A 142 -16.73 3.99 -10.91
C PRO A 142 -17.67 2.78 -10.76
N TRP A 143 -18.81 2.94 -10.08
CA TRP A 143 -19.85 1.91 -9.95
C TRP A 143 -20.93 1.97 -11.02
N ASP A 144 -20.90 2.98 -11.90
CA ASP A 144 -21.77 3.02 -13.08
C ASP A 144 -21.17 2.13 -14.18
N ASP A 145 -21.97 1.22 -14.72
CA ASP A 145 -21.56 0.33 -15.81
C ASP A 145 -21.20 1.07 -17.10
N ARG A 146 -21.71 2.31 -17.27
CA ARG A 146 -21.40 3.19 -18.40
C ARG A 146 -20.16 4.05 -18.18
N ALA A 147 -19.57 4.04 -16.99
CA ALA A 147 -18.34 4.78 -16.73
C ALA A 147 -17.18 4.22 -17.56
N SER A 148 -16.26 5.10 -17.94
CA SER A 148 -15.07 4.70 -18.72
C SER A 148 -14.26 3.59 -18.02
N SER A 149 -13.60 2.74 -18.81
CA SER A 149 -12.73 1.67 -18.29
C SER A 149 -11.61 2.21 -17.39
N GLY A 150 -11.03 3.36 -17.72
CA GLY A 150 -10.05 4.04 -16.88
C GLY A 150 -10.61 4.42 -15.51
N CYS A 151 -11.81 5.01 -15.46
CA CYS A 151 -12.48 5.35 -14.20
C CYS A 151 -12.80 4.11 -13.35
N ARG A 152 -13.33 3.05 -13.99
CA ARG A 152 -13.71 1.80 -13.31
C ARG A 152 -12.53 0.96 -12.85
N GLY A 153 -11.42 0.98 -13.60
CA GLY A 153 -10.28 0.07 -13.40
C GLY A 153 -9.07 0.68 -12.71
N ARG A 154 -8.90 2.01 -12.74
CA ARG A 154 -7.76 2.68 -12.08
C ARG A 154 -8.03 3.02 -10.62
N GLN A 155 -9.27 3.11 -10.18
CA GLN A 155 -9.58 3.33 -8.77
C GLN A 155 -9.90 1.99 -8.09
N ALA A 156 -9.24 1.70 -6.97
CA ALA A 156 -9.70 0.63 -6.09
C ALA A 156 -11.11 0.98 -5.58
N ARG A 157 -12.03 0.02 -5.59
CA ARG A 157 -13.36 0.13 -4.98
C ARG A 157 -13.27 -0.24 -3.51
N THR A 158 -12.54 0.57 -2.73
CA THR A 158 -12.19 0.20 -1.36
C THR A 158 -13.37 0.15 -0.40
N TRP A 159 -14.54 0.64 -0.80
CA TRP A 159 -15.79 0.49 -0.05
C TRP A 159 -16.40 -0.93 -0.13
N LEU A 160 -15.85 -1.80 -0.96
CA LEU A 160 -16.17 -3.23 -0.98
C LEU A 160 -15.15 -3.98 -0.12
N PRO A 161 -15.54 -5.10 0.51
CA PRO A 161 -14.58 -6.09 0.97
C PRO A 161 -13.60 -6.46 -0.14
N VAL A 162 -12.37 -6.76 0.24
CA VAL A 162 -11.29 -7.12 -0.68
C VAL A 162 -11.70 -8.32 -1.56
N SER A 163 -12.35 -9.32 -0.96
CA SER A 163 -12.87 -10.52 -1.64
C SER A 163 -14.00 -10.26 -2.66
N GLU A 164 -14.68 -9.12 -2.56
CA GLU A 164 -15.76 -8.71 -3.47
C GLU A 164 -15.28 -7.70 -4.53
N HIS A 165 -14.01 -7.30 -4.49
CA HIS A 165 -13.46 -6.35 -5.44
C HIS A 165 -13.35 -6.97 -6.85
N PRO A 166 -13.78 -6.29 -7.91
CA PRO A 166 -13.63 -6.78 -9.28
C PRO A 166 -12.16 -7.04 -9.66
N ALA A 167 -11.90 -8.11 -10.41
CA ALA A 167 -10.57 -8.38 -10.95
C ALA A 167 -10.08 -7.22 -11.86
N GLY A 168 -8.83 -6.77 -11.68
CA GLY A 168 -8.29 -5.60 -12.40
C GLY A 168 -6.91 -5.11 -11.90
N GLY A 169 -6.61 -3.81 -12.02
CA GLY A 169 -5.32 -3.23 -11.58
C GLY A 169 -5.07 -3.25 -10.06
N TRP A 170 -6.07 -3.66 -9.28
CA TRP A 170 -6.04 -3.74 -7.81
C TRP A 170 -6.27 -5.19 -7.33
N ARG A 171 -5.93 -6.15 -8.19
CA ARG A 171 -6.25 -7.58 -8.09
C ARG A 171 -5.50 -8.35 -6.99
N LEU A 172 -4.27 -7.95 -6.65
CA LEU A 172 -3.44 -8.70 -5.69
C LEU A 172 -3.85 -8.46 -4.24
N VAL A 173 -4.28 -7.24 -3.90
CA VAL A 173 -5.00 -6.97 -2.65
C VAL A 173 -6.24 -7.87 -2.55
N GLY A 174 -7.09 -7.87 -3.60
CA GLY A 174 -8.38 -8.59 -3.72
C GLY A 174 -8.37 -10.12 -3.63
N GLU A 175 -7.54 -10.77 -4.44
CA GLU A 175 -7.64 -12.21 -4.73
C GLU A 175 -6.77 -13.08 -3.83
N LEU A 176 -5.68 -12.53 -3.30
CA LEU A 176 -4.68 -13.34 -2.59
C LEU A 176 -4.67 -13.09 -1.08
N GLU A 177 -5.07 -11.92 -0.60
CA GLU A 177 -5.03 -11.61 0.83
C GLU A 177 -5.88 -12.57 1.69
N PRO A 178 -7.09 -12.99 1.29
CA PRO A 178 -7.82 -14.03 2.00
C PRO A 178 -7.07 -15.38 1.90
N GLY A 179 -6.32 -15.71 2.95
CA GLY A 179 -5.53 -16.95 2.99
C GLY A 179 -4.20 -16.86 2.25
N PHE A 180 -3.64 -15.66 2.06
CA PHE A 180 -2.27 -15.53 1.57
C PHE A 180 -1.34 -16.24 2.54
N PRO A 181 -0.45 -17.14 2.07
CA PRO A 181 0.26 -18.03 2.98
C PRO A 181 1.46 -17.35 3.66
N PHE A 182 1.91 -16.20 3.16
CA PHE A 182 3.07 -15.47 3.68
C PHE A 182 2.66 -14.51 4.79
N ALA A 183 3.58 -14.26 5.74
CA ALA A 183 3.36 -13.29 6.81
C ALA A 183 3.20 -11.84 6.30
N SER A 184 3.83 -11.52 5.16
CA SER A 184 3.63 -10.28 4.44
C SER A 184 2.48 -10.40 3.43
N GLY A 185 1.72 -9.33 3.24
CA GLY A 185 0.64 -9.30 2.25
C GLY A 185 1.14 -9.50 0.80
N PRO A 186 0.25 -9.89 -0.13
CA PRO A 186 0.61 -10.17 -1.53
C PRO A 186 1.18 -8.96 -2.28
N ASP A 187 0.92 -7.73 -1.80
CA ASP A 187 1.37 -6.49 -2.44
C ASP A 187 2.71 -5.97 -1.91
N VAL A 188 3.40 -6.71 -1.03
CA VAL A 188 4.79 -6.34 -0.73
C VAL A 188 5.65 -6.51 -1.98
N TRP A 189 6.53 -5.55 -2.21
CA TRP A 189 7.56 -5.70 -3.22
C TRP A 189 8.44 -6.90 -2.85
N ALA A 190 8.82 -7.64 -3.88
CA ALA A 190 9.82 -8.66 -3.83
C ALA A 190 10.84 -8.42 -4.94
N LEU A 191 12.12 -8.60 -4.63
CA LEU A 191 13.18 -8.58 -5.62
C LEU A 191 13.14 -9.88 -6.42
N THR A 192 13.19 -9.79 -7.74
CA THR A 192 13.13 -10.95 -8.63
C THR A 192 13.89 -10.70 -9.93
N THR A 193 13.87 -11.64 -10.86
CA THR A 193 14.41 -11.47 -12.22
C THR A 193 13.26 -11.39 -13.24
N ARG A 194 13.48 -10.69 -14.35
CA ARG A 194 12.52 -10.68 -15.47
C ARG A 194 12.32 -12.11 -16.01
N ALA A 195 13.34 -12.97 -15.95
CA ALA A 195 13.21 -14.39 -16.27
C ALA A 195 12.23 -15.13 -15.35
N VAL A 196 12.30 -14.93 -14.03
CA VAL A 196 11.35 -15.52 -13.06
C VAL A 196 9.93 -15.01 -13.32
N LEU A 197 9.75 -13.72 -13.60
CA LEU A 197 8.45 -13.20 -14.04
C LEU A 197 7.97 -13.82 -15.35
N GLY A 198 8.91 -14.12 -16.26
CA GLY A 198 8.69 -14.84 -17.51
C GLY A 198 8.39 -16.34 -17.35
N GLY A 199 8.47 -16.88 -16.14
CA GLY A 199 8.15 -18.28 -15.82
C GLY A 199 9.36 -19.17 -15.53
N ALA A 200 10.58 -18.63 -15.49
CA ALA A 200 11.74 -19.38 -15.01
C ALA A 200 11.52 -19.77 -13.53
N THR A 201 11.87 -21.02 -13.17
CA THR A 201 11.62 -21.54 -11.84
C THR A 201 12.52 -20.83 -10.81
N PRO A 202 11.95 -20.19 -9.77
CA PRO A 202 12.75 -19.64 -8.69
C PRO A 202 13.41 -20.76 -7.90
N THR A 203 14.71 -20.62 -7.67
CA THR A 203 15.52 -21.59 -6.93
C THR A 203 16.04 -21.04 -5.61
N TRP A 204 15.72 -19.79 -5.29
CA TRP A 204 16.19 -19.15 -4.06
C TRP A 204 15.17 -18.14 -3.53
N VAL A 205 14.91 -18.20 -2.23
CA VAL A 205 14.01 -17.27 -1.54
C VAL A 205 14.72 -16.72 -0.30
N LEU A 206 14.63 -15.42 -0.04
CA LEU A 206 15.09 -14.79 1.19
C LEU A 206 13.92 -14.04 1.84
N ASN A 207 13.88 -14.03 3.17
CA ASN A 207 12.97 -13.20 3.97
C ASN A 207 13.77 -12.38 4.99
N GLU A 208 13.70 -11.05 4.86
CA GLU A 208 14.31 -10.10 5.79
C GLU A 208 13.34 -8.95 6.07
N ALA A 209 12.94 -8.81 7.33
CA ALA A 209 11.99 -7.81 7.82
C ALA A 209 10.68 -7.74 7.02
N GLY A 210 10.21 -8.87 6.49
CA GLY A 210 9.00 -8.96 5.68
C GLY A 210 9.17 -8.55 4.20
N CYS A 211 10.39 -8.24 3.76
CA CYS A 211 10.76 -8.12 2.36
C CYS A 211 11.28 -9.47 1.84
N PHE A 212 10.94 -9.79 0.59
CA PHE A 212 11.29 -11.07 -0.01
C PHE A 212 12.17 -10.89 -1.25
N ASP A 213 13.19 -11.73 -1.39
CA ASP A 213 13.89 -11.90 -2.66
C ASP A 213 13.52 -13.28 -3.20
N VAL A 214 13.08 -13.35 -4.45
CA VAL A 214 12.65 -14.59 -5.12
C VAL A 214 13.40 -14.67 -6.44
N LEU A 215 14.50 -15.42 -6.43
CA LEU A 215 15.50 -15.42 -7.49
C LEU A 215 15.67 -16.82 -8.11
N ASP A 216 16.15 -16.82 -9.36
CA ASP A 216 16.68 -18.01 -10.01
C ASP A 216 18.15 -18.27 -9.57
N ASP A 217 18.82 -19.20 -10.25
CA ASP A 217 20.16 -19.67 -9.92
C ASP A 217 21.25 -18.59 -10.09
N ARG A 218 20.99 -17.58 -10.92
CA ARG A 218 21.88 -16.43 -11.12
C ARG A 218 21.91 -15.50 -9.90
N ARG A 219 20.88 -15.54 -9.05
CA ARG A 219 20.74 -14.72 -7.84
C ARG A 219 21.01 -13.23 -8.15
N TYR A 220 21.79 -12.55 -7.30
CA TYR A 220 22.13 -11.14 -7.47
C TYR A 220 23.13 -10.85 -8.60
N ASP A 221 23.65 -11.88 -9.28
CA ASP A 221 24.50 -11.72 -10.46
C ASP A 221 23.66 -11.63 -11.76
N ALA A 222 22.33 -11.73 -11.65
CA ALA A 222 21.42 -11.51 -12.78
C ALA A 222 21.49 -10.06 -13.28
N ASP A 223 21.51 -9.90 -14.61
CA ASP A 223 21.50 -8.61 -15.30
C ASP A 223 20.08 -8.06 -15.54
N ASP A 224 19.06 -8.81 -15.14
CA ASP A 224 17.64 -8.51 -15.31
C ASP A 224 16.87 -8.46 -13.98
N LEU A 225 17.53 -8.03 -12.90
CA LEU A 225 16.89 -7.79 -11.60
C LEU A 225 15.80 -6.72 -11.71
N CYS A 226 14.66 -7.00 -11.08
CA CYS A 226 13.50 -6.12 -11.06
C CYS A 226 12.67 -6.32 -9.78
N LEU A 227 11.70 -5.45 -9.55
CA LEU A 227 10.76 -5.57 -8.45
C LEU A 227 9.41 -6.07 -8.98
N ALA A 228 8.79 -6.99 -8.26
CA ALA A 228 7.43 -7.44 -8.53
C ALA A 228 6.66 -7.64 -7.23
N TYR A 229 5.34 -7.68 -7.30
CA TYR A 229 4.55 -8.03 -6.14
C TYR A 229 4.71 -9.50 -5.78
N LEU A 230 4.90 -9.80 -4.50
CA LEU A 230 5.07 -11.17 -4.01
C LEU A 230 3.88 -12.08 -4.42
N GLY A 231 2.67 -11.54 -4.40
CA GLY A 231 1.47 -12.24 -4.83
C GLY A 231 1.50 -12.62 -6.32
N GLU A 232 2.06 -11.76 -7.18
CA GLU A 232 2.24 -12.09 -8.60
C GLU A 232 3.19 -13.28 -8.77
N LEU A 233 4.27 -13.29 -7.99
CA LEU A 233 5.23 -14.40 -7.99
C LEU A 233 4.58 -15.69 -7.49
N VAL A 234 3.75 -15.64 -6.45
CA VAL A 234 3.01 -16.81 -5.93
C VAL A 234 2.00 -17.35 -6.94
N ILE A 235 1.30 -16.48 -7.68
CA ILE A 235 0.39 -16.90 -8.76
C ILE A 235 1.17 -17.62 -9.87
N ARG A 236 2.29 -17.04 -10.31
CA ARG A 236 3.12 -17.59 -11.39
C ARG A 236 3.84 -18.88 -10.96
N HIS A 237 4.24 -18.94 -9.69
CA HIS A 237 5.01 -20.03 -9.10
C HIS A 237 4.33 -20.55 -7.82
N PRO A 238 3.24 -21.33 -7.92
CA PRO A 238 2.50 -21.82 -6.75
C PRO A 238 3.34 -22.64 -5.76
N GLY A 239 4.45 -23.22 -6.22
CA GLY A 239 5.42 -23.91 -5.35
C GLY A 239 6.06 -23.02 -4.28
N LEU A 240 6.05 -21.68 -4.47
CA LEU A 240 6.54 -20.73 -3.48
C LEU A 240 5.77 -20.78 -2.16
N VAL A 241 4.49 -21.20 -2.17
CA VAL A 241 3.67 -21.36 -0.97
C VAL A 241 4.34 -22.28 0.04
N ALA A 242 5.11 -23.28 -0.41
CA ALA A 242 5.85 -24.16 0.48
C ALA A 242 6.89 -23.41 1.32
N ARG A 243 7.29 -22.19 0.96
CA ARG A 243 8.29 -21.35 1.62
C ARG A 243 7.68 -20.15 2.35
N ALA A 244 6.36 -20.13 2.51
CA ALA A 244 5.67 -19.01 3.13
C ALA A 244 5.92 -18.90 4.65
N ASP A 245 6.35 -20.00 5.26
CA ASP A 245 6.78 -20.11 6.66
C ASP A 245 8.28 -19.82 6.87
N LEU A 246 8.99 -19.35 5.84
CA LEU A 246 10.41 -19.00 5.95
C LEU A 246 10.60 -17.91 7.02
N ALA A 247 11.33 -18.25 8.08
CA ALA A 247 11.56 -17.35 9.19
C ALA A 247 12.27 -16.06 8.76
N ASP A 248 11.96 -14.98 9.46
CA ASP A 248 12.68 -13.71 9.32
C ASP A 248 14.20 -13.92 9.53
N GLY A 249 15.02 -13.26 8.70
CA GLY A 249 16.47 -13.41 8.73
C GLY A 249 16.99 -14.74 8.17
N HIS A 250 16.21 -15.40 7.29
CA HIS A 250 16.60 -16.66 6.66
C HIS A 250 16.48 -16.61 5.13
N SER A 251 17.29 -17.43 4.47
CA SER A 251 17.08 -17.81 3.07
C SER A 251 16.78 -19.29 2.94
N ALA A 252 16.18 -19.68 1.82
CA ALA A 252 16.00 -21.05 1.41
C ALA A 252 16.51 -21.22 -0.03
N ALA A 253 17.29 -22.27 -0.27
CA ALA A 253 17.77 -22.63 -1.61
C ALA A 253 17.13 -23.94 -2.06
N ALA A 254 16.77 -24.01 -3.34
CA ALA A 254 16.27 -25.20 -3.99
C ALA A 254 17.43 -26.16 -4.30
N GLY A 255 17.23 -27.44 -3.96
CA GLY A 255 18.09 -28.56 -4.33
C GLY A 255 17.19 -29.80 -4.51
N ASN A 256 17.61 -30.98 -4.05
CA ASN A 256 16.72 -32.15 -3.99
C ASN A 256 15.54 -31.93 -3.02
N ALA A 257 15.76 -31.10 -2.01
CA ALA A 257 14.75 -30.52 -1.13
C ALA A 257 15.20 -29.10 -0.78
N TRP A 258 14.25 -28.22 -0.48
CA TRP A 258 14.59 -26.87 -0.03
C TRP A 258 15.30 -26.89 1.32
N GLN A 259 16.40 -26.17 1.43
CA GLN A 259 17.18 -26.05 2.67
C GLN A 259 17.20 -24.60 3.12
N SER A 260 16.74 -24.36 4.35
CA SER A 260 16.73 -23.03 4.96
C SER A 260 18.00 -22.81 5.80
N VAL A 261 18.60 -21.64 5.67
CA VAL A 261 19.80 -21.20 6.40
C VAL A 261 19.63 -19.78 6.89
N LYS A 262 20.26 -19.45 8.02
CA LYS A 262 20.30 -18.07 8.52
C LYS A 262 21.09 -17.19 7.56
N LEU A 263 20.63 -15.98 7.32
CA LEU A 263 21.31 -15.03 6.45
C LEU A 263 22.68 -14.66 6.98
N THR A 264 23.63 -14.53 6.06
CA THR A 264 24.95 -13.98 6.32
C THR A 264 24.93 -12.47 6.09
N SER A 265 25.94 -11.77 6.64
CA SER A 265 26.11 -10.33 6.37
C SER A 265 26.30 -10.04 4.88
N ASP A 266 26.87 -10.98 4.11
CA ASP A 266 27.07 -10.84 2.68
C ASP A 266 25.75 -10.96 1.91
N ASP A 267 24.86 -11.89 2.31
CA ASP A 267 23.52 -12.00 1.70
C ASP A 267 22.70 -10.73 1.88
N LEU A 268 22.73 -10.17 3.09
CA LEU A 268 22.03 -8.92 3.42
C LEU A 268 22.54 -7.75 2.60
N LYS A 269 23.87 -7.62 2.49
CA LYS A 269 24.48 -6.55 1.71
C LYS A 269 24.13 -6.64 0.23
N ARG A 270 24.20 -7.85 -0.36
CA ARG A 270 23.86 -8.04 -1.79
C ARG A 270 22.37 -7.78 -2.06
N SER A 271 21.48 -8.17 -1.15
CA SER A 271 20.07 -7.81 -1.21
C SER A 271 19.90 -6.29 -1.20
N GLU A 272 20.48 -5.61 -0.21
CA GLU A 272 20.39 -4.15 -0.07
C GLU A 272 20.89 -3.41 -1.33
N ASP A 273 22.05 -3.80 -1.86
CA ASP A 273 22.61 -3.21 -3.08
C ASP A 273 21.70 -3.43 -4.31
N ALA A 274 21.10 -4.62 -4.44
CA ALA A 274 20.19 -4.93 -5.54
C ALA A 274 18.88 -4.13 -5.45
N TRP A 275 18.29 -4.03 -4.25
CA TRP A 275 17.07 -3.25 -4.01
C TRP A 275 17.23 -1.76 -4.31
N GLN A 276 18.44 -1.20 -4.21
CA GLN A 276 18.70 0.21 -4.56
C GLN A 276 18.67 0.48 -6.07
N THR A 277 18.86 -0.55 -6.89
CA THR A 277 19.01 -0.42 -8.35
C THR A 277 17.86 -1.04 -9.14
N ALA A 278 17.17 -2.03 -8.56
CA ALA A 278 16.04 -2.70 -9.18
C ALA A 278 14.85 -1.75 -9.38
N THR A 279 14.18 -1.91 -10.52
CA THR A 279 12.97 -1.15 -10.87
C THR A 279 11.80 -2.10 -11.13
N PRO A 280 10.55 -1.65 -10.97
CA PRO A 280 9.36 -2.44 -11.33
C PRO A 280 9.34 -2.94 -12.79
#